data_AF-A0A0Q1C1Z3-F1
#
_entry.id   AF-A0A0Q1C1Z3-F1
#
_cell.length_a   1.000
_cell.length_b   1.000
_cell.length_c   1.000
_cell.angle_alpha   90.00
_cell.angle_beta   90.00
_cell.angle_gamma   90.00
#
_symmetry.space_group_name_H-M   'P 1'
#
loop_
_entity.id
_entity.type
_entity.pdbx_description
1 polymer ?
#
loop_
_entity_poly.entity_id
_entity_poly.type
_entity_poly.pdbx_seq_one_letter_code
_entity_poly.pdbx_strand_id
1 'polypeptide(L)'
;MPPPATERIFSSGDLPLLSLPGADGLITCQWTHETLGVPSSMEDGGDAIAERRRAQVGFVLVEPAWLVRAAAEQVRSPGVDAIVLHAHASPPGRSALALAFASHLRNVLRRPAPGLDPRLGNNVVTAGLRPDLAGFSDLVRVPHLVTITDGTGAVADTIVWEIMTGGQFDAWLDGAPRPDQRAIEAHLPGLLRLRGLHRSGRLDHRRAGALLDMLDGGQLTTRLIHRFPRVVLPLAAAA
;
A
#
# COMPACT_ATOMS: atom_id res chain seq x y z
N MET A 1 8.10 -20.34 -7.13
CA MET A 1 7.55 -19.03 -7.47
C MET A 1 6.27 -18.86 -6.65
N PRO A 2 6.14 -17.84 -5.77
CA PRO A 2 4.89 -17.66 -5.03
C PRO A 2 3.74 -17.41 -6.01
N PRO A 3 2.52 -17.93 -5.74
CA PRO A 3 1.38 -17.70 -6.62
C PRO A 3 1.10 -16.20 -6.75
N PRO A 4 0.61 -15.72 -7.91
CA PRO A 4 0.22 -14.33 -8.06
C PRO A 4 -0.82 -13.99 -7.00
N ALA A 5 -0.52 -13.04 -6.13
CA ALA A 5 -1.47 -12.58 -5.12
C ALA A 5 -2.71 -12.04 -5.85
N THR A 6 -3.87 -12.64 -5.58
CA THR A 6 -5.17 -12.20 -6.12
C THR A 6 -5.39 -10.72 -5.83
N GLU A 7 -6.09 -10.02 -6.72
CA GLU A 7 -6.22 -8.57 -6.64
C GLU A 7 -6.96 -8.20 -5.37
N ARG A 8 -6.28 -7.55 -4.43
CA ARG A 8 -6.94 -7.07 -3.23
C ARG A 8 -7.80 -5.87 -3.58
N ILE A 9 -9.11 -6.09 -3.56
CA ILE A 9 -10.12 -5.03 -3.59
C ILE A 9 -10.47 -4.69 -2.14
N PHE A 10 -10.37 -3.40 -1.80
CA PHE A 10 -10.75 -2.87 -0.49
C PHE A 10 -12.20 -2.39 -0.53
N SER A 11 -13.06 -3.02 0.25
CA SER A 11 -14.46 -2.63 0.44
C SER A 11 -14.63 -1.75 1.68
N SER A 12 -15.80 -1.13 1.84
CA SER A 12 -16.14 -0.38 3.06
C SER A 12 -16.01 -1.22 4.33
N GLY A 13 -16.27 -2.53 4.26
CA GLY A 13 -16.11 -3.46 5.39
C GLY A 13 -14.65 -3.72 5.77
N ASP A 14 -13.71 -3.45 4.87
CA ASP A 14 -12.27 -3.58 5.13
C ASP A 14 -11.68 -2.33 5.79
N LEU A 15 -12.39 -1.20 5.75
CA LEU A 15 -11.91 0.08 6.25
C LEU A 15 -12.18 0.20 7.76
N PRO A 16 -11.16 0.46 8.58
CA PRO A 16 -11.38 0.69 10.00
C PRO A 16 -12.18 1.97 10.23
N LEU A 17 -13.10 1.93 11.19
CA LEU A 17 -13.77 3.13 11.68
C LEU A 17 -12.76 3.95 12.50
N LEU A 18 -12.39 5.12 11.98
CA LEU A 18 -11.46 6.03 12.63
C LEU A 18 -12.19 7.29 13.11
N SER A 19 -12.13 7.55 14.41
CA SER A 19 -12.54 8.83 14.99
C SER A 19 -11.33 9.73 15.09
N LEU A 20 -11.06 10.51 14.03
CA LEU A 20 -9.89 11.38 13.94
C LEU A 20 -10.23 12.80 14.40
N PRO A 21 -9.31 13.50 15.08
CA PRO A 21 -9.51 14.91 15.39
C PRO A 21 -9.50 15.76 14.11
N GLY A 22 -10.09 16.95 14.17
CA GLY A 22 -10.04 17.93 13.09
C GLY A 22 -8.68 18.61 12.96
N ALA A 23 -7.60 17.83 12.90
CA ALA A 23 -6.23 18.32 12.91
C ALA A 23 -5.31 17.35 12.18
N ASP A 24 -4.19 17.87 11.68
CA ASP A 24 -3.13 17.06 11.09
C ASP A 24 -2.39 16.24 12.16
N GLY A 25 -1.89 15.07 11.75
CA GLY A 25 -1.15 14.23 12.67
C GLY A 25 -0.78 12.87 12.13
N LEU A 26 -0.31 12.03 13.04
CA LEU A 26 0.09 10.66 12.77
C LEU A 26 -0.90 9.71 13.43
N ILE A 27 -1.44 8.79 12.64
CA ILE A 27 -2.13 7.64 13.18
C ILE A 27 -1.06 6.56 13.41
N THR A 28 -0.88 6.14 14.65
CA THR A 28 0.03 5.05 15.01
C THR A 28 -0.75 3.75 15.11
N CYS A 29 -0.17 2.67 14.62
CA CYS A 29 -0.78 1.36 14.66
C CYS A 29 0.17 0.33 15.27
N GLN A 30 -0.35 -0.42 16.22
CA GLN A 30 0.27 -1.60 16.79
C GLN A 30 -0.69 -2.78 16.60
N TRP A 31 -0.29 -3.80 15.84
CA TRP A 31 -1.10 -5.01 15.73
C TRP A 31 -0.72 -5.98 16.85
N THR A 32 -1.69 -6.36 17.66
CA THR A 32 -1.50 -7.41 18.66
C THR A 32 -1.64 -8.76 17.98
N HIS A 33 -0.59 -9.58 18.03
CA HIS A 33 -0.70 -10.99 17.71
C HIS A 33 -1.33 -11.71 18.90
N GLU A 34 -2.64 -11.94 18.88
CA GLU A 34 -3.22 -12.99 19.71
C GLU A 34 -2.89 -14.33 19.05
N THR A 35 -1.87 -15.03 19.55
CA THR A 35 -1.82 -16.48 19.41
C THR A 35 -2.97 -17.05 20.22
N LEU A 36 -4.10 -17.28 19.57
CA LEU A 36 -5.13 -18.14 20.13
C LEU A 36 -4.51 -19.54 20.25
N GLY A 37 -4.18 -19.94 21.47
CA GLY A 37 -3.87 -21.33 21.79
C GLY A 37 -5.06 -22.18 21.38
N VAL A 38 -4.83 -23.12 20.46
CA VAL A 38 -5.83 -24.06 19.97
C VAL A 38 -6.29 -24.96 21.14
N PRO A 39 -7.58 -25.03 21.51
CA PRO A 39 -8.11 -26.26 22.07
C PRO A 39 -8.37 -27.21 20.90
N SER A 40 -7.69 -28.35 20.91
CA SER A 40 -7.86 -29.42 19.94
C SER A 40 -9.28 -30.00 20.01
N SER A 41 -10.13 -29.76 19.01
CA SER A 41 -11.22 -30.66 18.64
C SER A 41 -11.91 -30.22 17.34
N MET A 42 -11.65 -31.01 16.30
CA MET A 42 -12.51 -31.48 15.21
C MET A 42 -13.56 -30.57 14.52
N GLU A 43 -13.41 -30.59 13.19
CA GLU A 43 -14.41 -30.73 12.13
C GLU A 43 -15.08 -29.50 11.49
N ASP A 44 -14.89 -29.52 10.16
CA ASP A 44 -15.76 -29.13 9.05
C ASP A 44 -15.65 -27.72 8.42
N GLY A 45 -15.71 -27.73 7.10
CA GLY A 45 -15.16 -26.74 6.18
C GLY A 45 -15.83 -25.37 6.20
N GLY A 46 -15.02 -24.37 5.88
CA GLY A 46 -15.46 -23.00 5.69
C GLY A 46 -14.25 -22.09 5.53
N ASP A 47 -14.09 -21.59 4.31
CA ASP A 47 -13.10 -20.61 3.91
C ASP A 47 -13.11 -19.36 4.82
N ALA A 48 -11.95 -18.69 4.91
CA ALA A 48 -11.65 -17.49 5.69
C ALA A 48 -11.42 -17.68 7.21
N ILE A 49 -10.17 -18.01 7.56
CA ILE A 49 -9.55 -17.60 8.83
C ILE A 49 -9.48 -16.06 8.82
N ALA A 50 -10.58 -15.40 9.17
CA ALA A 50 -10.59 -14.01 9.59
C ALA A 50 -9.99 -13.96 10.99
N GLU A 51 -8.66 -14.08 11.05
CA GLU A 51 -7.86 -13.72 12.21
C GLU A 51 -8.19 -12.25 12.51
N ARG A 52 -9.16 -12.00 13.40
CA ARG A 52 -9.52 -10.64 13.86
C ARG A 52 -8.38 -10.12 14.72
N ARG A 53 -7.27 -9.77 14.08
CA ARG A 53 -6.13 -9.13 14.71
C ARG A 53 -6.60 -7.79 15.26
N ARG A 54 -6.66 -7.66 16.58
CA ARG A 54 -6.88 -6.38 17.23
C ARG A 54 -5.68 -5.48 16.90
N ALA A 55 -5.96 -4.28 16.41
CA ALA A 55 -4.96 -3.25 16.23
C ALA A 55 -5.24 -2.16 17.27
N GLN A 56 -4.24 -1.82 18.07
CA GLN A 56 -4.28 -0.60 18.87
C GLN A 56 -3.91 0.56 17.94
N VAL A 57 -4.85 1.49 17.79
CA VAL A 57 -4.68 2.68 16.96
C VAL A 57 -4.64 3.90 17.86
N GLY A 58 -3.58 4.70 17.72
CA GLY A 58 -3.40 5.97 18.40
C GLY A 58 -3.37 7.15 17.43
N PHE A 59 -3.49 8.36 17.95
CA PHE A 59 -3.32 9.59 17.18
C PHE A 59 -2.37 10.54 17.89
N VAL A 60 -1.41 11.09 17.14
CA VAL A 60 -0.45 12.08 17.62
C VAL A 60 -0.60 13.34 16.78
N LEU A 61 -0.93 14.47 17.42
CA LEU A 61 -0.98 15.77 16.76
C LEU A 61 0.41 16.17 16.29
N VAL A 62 0.53 16.54 15.03
CA VAL A 62 1.80 17.00 14.43
C VAL A 62 1.48 18.08 13.42
N GLU A 63 2.24 19.18 13.47
CA GLU A 63 2.11 20.24 12.48
C GLU A 63 2.40 19.72 11.05
N PRO A 64 1.68 20.21 10.02
CA PRO A 64 1.84 19.75 8.64
C PRO A 64 3.28 19.68 8.13
N ALA A 65 4.08 20.71 8.43
CA ALA A 65 5.48 20.81 8.00
C ALA A 65 6.38 19.73 8.62
N TRP A 66 5.95 19.10 9.72
CA TRP A 66 6.71 18.13 10.49
C TRP A 66 6.24 16.69 10.32
N LEU A 67 5.12 16.45 9.63
CA LEU A 67 4.48 15.12 9.51
C LEU A 67 5.44 14.03 9.05
N VAL A 68 6.20 14.26 7.98
CA VAL A 68 7.11 13.26 7.43
C VAL A 68 8.29 12.99 8.37
N ARG A 69 8.85 14.04 8.98
CA ARG A 69 9.95 13.88 9.96
C ARG A 69 9.47 13.07 11.16
N ALA A 70 8.35 13.49 11.74
CA ALA A 70 7.77 12.83 12.90
C ALA A 70 7.42 11.37 12.60
N ALA A 71 6.91 11.06 11.40
CA ALA A 71 6.66 9.69 10.98
C ALA A 71 7.96 8.87 10.88
N ALA A 72 9.02 9.41 10.28
CA ALA A 72 10.31 8.73 10.15
C ALA A 72 11.01 8.49 11.51
N GLU A 73 10.77 9.34 12.49
CA GLU A 73 11.23 9.15 13.88
C GLU A 73 10.36 8.14 14.61
N GLN A 74 9.04 8.33 14.59
CA GLN A 74 8.08 7.54 15.34
C GLN A 74 8.01 6.09 14.85
N VAL A 75 8.23 5.83 13.55
CA VAL A 75 8.18 4.46 12.98
C VAL A 75 9.27 3.55 13.55
N ARG A 76 10.31 4.12 14.16
CA ARG A 76 11.39 3.40 14.84
C ARG A 76 11.09 3.15 16.32
N SER A 77 10.00 3.69 16.85
CA SER A 77 9.65 3.55 18.26
C SER A 77 9.20 2.13 18.57
N PRO A 78 9.59 1.56 19.73
CA PRO A 78 9.09 0.28 20.18
C PRO A 78 7.56 0.26 20.23
N GLY A 79 6.95 -0.82 19.72
CA GLY A 79 5.50 -0.97 19.70
C GLY A 79 4.78 -0.23 18.56
N VAL A 80 5.49 0.44 17.65
CA VAL A 80 4.89 1.01 16.43
C VAL A 80 5.18 0.09 15.26
N ASP A 81 4.13 -0.52 14.71
CA ASP A 81 4.24 -1.38 13.54
C ASP A 81 3.92 -0.63 12.23
N ALA A 82 3.06 0.38 12.28
CA ALA A 82 2.78 1.23 11.13
C ALA A 82 2.38 2.64 11.54
N ILE A 83 2.62 3.57 10.62
CA ILE A 83 2.21 4.97 10.73
C ILE A 83 1.43 5.35 9.48
N VAL A 84 0.32 6.06 9.68
CA VAL A 84 -0.42 6.71 8.61
C VAL A 84 -0.34 8.21 8.80
N LEU A 85 0.13 8.93 7.77
CA LEU A 85 0.08 10.39 7.74
C LEU A 85 -1.37 10.80 7.51
N HIS A 86 -1.92 11.54 8.46
CA HIS A 86 -3.25 12.11 8.36
C HIS A 86 -3.13 13.62 8.14
N ALA A 87 -3.76 14.08 7.06
CA ALA A 87 -4.01 15.50 6.85
C ALA A 87 -5.49 15.79 7.14
N HIS A 88 -5.78 16.85 7.87
CA HIS A 88 -7.15 17.26 8.19
C HIS A 88 -7.98 17.52 6.92
N ALA A 89 -7.36 18.09 5.89
CA ALA A 89 -7.98 18.34 4.59
C ALA A 89 -8.19 17.07 3.74
N SER A 90 -7.82 15.89 4.24
CA SER A 90 -7.95 14.63 3.50
C SER A 90 -9.42 14.23 3.32
N PRO A 91 -9.82 13.78 2.12
CA PRO A 91 -11.16 13.26 1.90
C PRO A 91 -11.54 12.15 2.89
N PRO A 92 -12.84 12.00 3.22
CA PRO A 92 -13.30 10.95 4.12
C PRO A 92 -12.82 9.56 3.70
N GLY A 93 -12.44 8.74 4.68
CA GLY A 93 -12.00 7.36 4.46
C GLY A 93 -10.58 7.20 3.91
N ARG A 94 -9.88 8.26 3.48
CA ARG A 94 -8.51 8.16 2.94
C ARG A 94 -7.49 7.64 3.95
N SER A 95 -7.55 8.11 5.19
CA SER A 95 -6.68 7.61 6.26
C SER A 95 -7.05 6.18 6.66
N ALA A 96 -8.33 5.81 6.61
CA ALA A 96 -8.77 4.44 6.85
C ALA A 96 -8.27 3.49 5.75
N LEU A 97 -8.36 3.89 4.47
CA LEU A 97 -7.81 3.14 3.35
C LEU A 97 -6.30 2.99 3.45
N ALA A 98 -5.57 4.05 3.79
CA ALA A 98 -4.13 3.98 3.99
C ALA A 98 -3.76 3.02 5.15
N LEU A 99 -4.51 3.03 6.24
CA LEU A 99 -4.32 2.09 7.36
C LEU A 99 -4.62 0.64 6.97
N ALA A 100 -5.72 0.39 6.26
CA ALA A 100 -6.07 -0.93 5.74
C ALA A 100 -4.99 -1.45 4.77
N PHE A 101 -4.48 -0.56 3.91
CA PHE A 101 -3.39 -0.88 3.00
C PHE A 101 -2.06 -1.15 3.73
N ALA A 102 -1.74 -0.40 4.79
CA ALA A 102 -0.57 -0.67 5.63
C ALA A 102 -0.62 -2.08 6.25
N SER A 103 -1.81 -2.52 6.69
CA SER A 103 -2.03 -3.89 7.16
C SER A 103 -1.79 -4.92 6.06
N HIS A 104 -2.29 -4.66 4.85
CA HIS A 104 -2.07 -5.53 3.69
C HIS A 104 -0.59 -5.63 3.30
N LEU A 105 0.13 -4.49 3.27
CA LEU A 105 1.57 -4.44 2.99
C LEU A 105 2.35 -5.31 3.96
N ARG A 106 2.10 -5.16 5.27
CA ARG A 106 2.79 -5.94 6.30
C ARG A 106 2.51 -7.44 6.19
N ASN A 107 1.25 -7.81 6.06
CA ASN A 107 0.82 -9.20 6.25
C ASN A 107 0.93 -10.05 4.99
N VAL A 108 0.81 -9.44 3.81
CA VAL A 108 0.75 -10.15 2.54
C VAL A 108 1.99 -9.87 1.70
N LEU A 109 2.35 -8.60 1.53
CA LEU A 109 3.39 -8.20 0.56
C LEU A 109 4.81 -8.26 1.14
N ARG A 110 4.96 -8.10 2.46
CA ARG A 110 6.25 -8.10 3.17
C ARG A 110 6.38 -9.24 4.16
N ARG A 111 5.70 -10.38 3.92
CA ARG A 111 5.74 -11.53 4.83
C ARG A 111 7.21 -11.84 5.18
N PRO A 112 7.61 -11.75 6.47
CA PRO A 112 9.01 -11.93 6.83
C PRO A 112 9.46 -13.31 6.38
N ALA A 113 10.61 -13.37 5.71
CA ALA A 113 11.26 -14.63 5.42
C ALA A 113 11.45 -15.42 6.74
N PRO A 114 11.28 -16.75 6.75
CA PRO A 114 11.51 -17.54 7.95
C PRO A 114 12.92 -17.23 8.51
N GLY A 115 12.99 -16.77 9.76
CA GLY A 115 14.25 -16.49 10.46
C GLY A 115 14.69 -15.02 10.53
N LEU A 116 14.00 -14.08 9.89
CA LEU A 116 14.19 -12.64 10.17
C LEU A 116 13.31 -12.18 11.33
N ASP A 117 13.86 -11.35 12.22
CA ASP A 117 13.07 -10.66 13.26
C ASP A 117 11.96 -9.83 12.58
N PRO A 118 10.68 -10.16 12.78
CA PRO A 118 9.55 -9.46 12.19
C PRO A 118 9.52 -7.96 12.51
N ARG A 119 10.22 -7.52 13.56
CA ARG A 119 10.28 -6.14 14.05
C ARG A 119 11.29 -5.27 13.31
N LEU A 120 12.29 -5.86 12.64
CA LEU A 120 13.42 -5.13 12.07
C LEU A 120 13.24 -4.72 10.60
N GLY A 121 12.21 -5.21 9.89
CA GLY A 121 12.05 -4.97 8.44
C GLY A 121 10.66 -4.53 7.96
N ASN A 122 9.65 -4.49 8.83
CA ASN A 122 8.24 -4.48 8.41
C ASN A 122 7.45 -3.25 8.79
N ASN A 123 8.08 -2.23 9.38
CA ASN A 123 7.35 -1.03 9.76
C ASN A 123 6.99 -0.23 8.49
N VAL A 124 5.72 0.11 8.36
CA VAL A 124 5.16 0.71 7.14
C VAL A 124 4.72 2.14 7.45
N VAL A 125 5.14 3.09 6.61
CA VAL A 125 4.62 4.46 6.63
C VAL A 125 3.76 4.66 5.39
N THR A 126 2.48 4.97 5.56
CA THR A 126 1.54 5.19 4.45
C THR A 126 0.83 6.54 4.54
N ALA A 127 0.26 7.00 3.42
CA ALA A 127 -0.53 8.21 3.38
C ALA A 127 -1.64 8.10 2.33
N GLY A 128 -2.82 8.63 2.64
CA GLY A 128 -3.94 8.71 1.70
C GLY A 128 -3.78 9.85 0.68
N LEU A 129 -2.95 10.85 0.98
CA LEU A 129 -2.56 11.95 0.11
C LEU A 129 -1.06 11.86 -0.20
N ARG A 130 -0.63 12.55 -1.27
CA ARG A 130 0.77 12.58 -1.67
C ARG A 130 1.61 13.29 -0.59
N PRO A 131 2.57 12.61 0.06
CA PRO A 131 3.42 13.24 1.07
C PRO A 131 4.44 14.19 0.43
N ASP A 132 4.68 15.34 1.05
CA ASP A 132 5.77 16.23 0.69
C ASP A 132 7.08 15.75 1.34
N LEU A 133 8.06 15.42 0.50
CA LEU A 133 9.37 14.93 0.94
C LEU A 133 10.47 16.00 0.76
N ALA A 134 10.10 17.28 0.57
CA ALA A 134 11.08 18.36 0.48
C ALA A 134 12.02 18.36 1.70
N GLY A 135 13.33 18.34 1.44
CA GLY A 135 14.36 18.29 2.48
C GLY A 135 14.73 16.89 2.99
N PHE A 136 14.11 15.82 2.49
CA PHE A 136 14.45 14.43 2.85
C PHE A 136 15.06 13.70 1.65
N SER A 137 16.39 13.61 1.58
CA SER A 137 17.11 13.01 0.45
C SER A 137 17.16 11.48 0.46
N ASP A 138 16.93 10.88 1.62
CA ASP A 138 16.99 9.43 1.87
C ASP A 138 15.62 8.75 1.83
N LEU A 139 14.54 9.53 1.68
CA LEU A 139 13.17 9.02 1.61
C LEU A 139 12.65 8.99 0.18
N VAL A 140 11.88 7.94 -0.12
CA VAL A 140 11.20 7.74 -1.40
C VAL A 140 9.73 7.52 -1.11
N ARG A 141 8.86 8.24 -1.82
CA ARG A 141 7.42 7.96 -1.84
C ARG A 141 7.10 7.05 -3.01
N VAL A 142 6.33 6.01 -2.77
CA VAL A 142 5.94 5.00 -3.74
C VAL A 142 4.41 5.04 -3.88
N PRO A 143 3.86 5.39 -5.06
CA PRO A 143 2.42 5.43 -5.27
C PRO A 143 1.88 4.02 -5.54
N HIS A 144 1.15 3.45 -4.58
CA HIS A 144 0.50 2.17 -4.77
C HIS A 144 -0.88 2.29 -5.39
N LEU A 145 -1.06 1.62 -6.52
CA LEU A 145 -2.37 1.51 -7.17
C LEU A 145 -3.18 0.45 -6.42
N VAL A 146 -4.29 0.89 -5.84
CA VAL A 146 -5.22 0.05 -5.08
C VAL A 146 -6.60 0.13 -5.69
N THR A 147 -7.34 -0.96 -5.58
CA THR A 147 -8.71 -1.07 -6.08
C THR A 147 -9.66 -0.99 -4.90
N ILE A 148 -10.67 -0.14 -4.99
CA ILE A 148 -11.71 0.03 -3.98
C ILE A 148 -13.08 -0.33 -4.54
N THR A 149 -13.97 -0.82 -3.69
CA THR A 149 -15.41 -0.87 -3.97
C THR A 149 -16.16 0.05 -3.04
N ASP A 150 -17.15 0.77 -3.58
CA ASP A 150 -18.13 1.44 -2.74
C ASP A 150 -19.25 0.49 -2.29
N GLY A 151 -20.15 0.99 -1.44
CA GLY A 151 -21.30 0.23 -0.95
C GLY A 151 -22.34 -0.13 -2.02
N THR A 152 -22.21 0.39 -3.24
CA THR A 152 -23.05 0.05 -4.40
C THR A 152 -22.41 -1.03 -5.27
N GLY A 153 -21.18 -1.44 -4.97
CA GLY A 153 -20.40 -2.38 -5.77
C GLY A 153 -19.65 -1.72 -6.92
N ALA A 154 -19.65 -0.38 -7.02
CA ALA A 154 -18.87 0.31 -8.03
C ALA A 154 -17.38 0.18 -7.70
N VAL A 155 -16.59 -0.24 -8.70
CA VAL A 155 -15.15 -0.48 -8.53
C VAL A 155 -14.36 0.69 -9.10
N ALA A 156 -13.50 1.28 -8.28
CA ALA A 156 -12.60 2.36 -8.68
C ALA A 156 -11.15 2.04 -8.32
N ASP A 157 -10.22 2.54 -9.13
CA ASP A 157 -8.79 2.48 -8.85
C ASP A 157 -8.35 3.81 -8.22
N THR A 158 -7.51 3.75 -7.19
CA THR A 158 -6.98 4.94 -6.51
C THR A 158 -5.54 4.70 -6.03
N ILE A 159 -4.90 5.76 -5.51
CA ILE A 159 -3.54 5.70 -4.98
C ILE A 159 -3.56 5.71 -3.45
N VAL A 160 -2.70 4.88 -2.86
CA VAL A 160 -2.20 5.03 -1.49
C VAL A 160 -0.68 5.18 -1.58
N TRP A 161 -0.13 6.13 -0.86
CA TRP A 161 1.32 6.36 -0.86
C TRP A 161 1.97 5.57 0.25
N GLU A 162 3.14 5.00 -0.05
CA GLU A 162 4.04 4.43 0.94
C GLU A 162 5.32 5.27 0.98
N ILE A 163 5.87 5.51 2.16
CA ILE A 163 7.17 6.16 2.34
C ILE A 163 8.17 5.08 2.75
N MET A 164 9.27 4.97 2.00
CA MET A 164 10.37 4.06 2.25
C MET A 164 11.67 4.83 2.41
N THR A 165 12.63 4.26 3.12
CA THR A 165 14.04 4.69 3.00
C THR A 165 14.61 4.24 1.66
N GLY A 166 15.70 4.86 1.21
CA GLY A 166 16.39 4.48 -0.02
C GLY A 166 16.81 3.00 -0.03
N GLY A 167 17.34 2.49 1.09
CA GLY A 167 17.72 1.07 1.20
C GLY A 167 16.52 0.12 1.15
N GLN A 168 15.39 0.49 1.76
CA GLN A 168 14.14 -0.29 1.64
C GLN A 168 13.63 -0.28 0.20
N PHE A 169 13.70 0.86 -0.48
CA PHE A 169 13.28 1.00 -1.87
C PHE A 169 14.16 0.17 -2.82
N ASP A 170 15.48 0.15 -2.61
CA ASP A 170 16.41 -0.68 -3.39
C ASP A 170 16.16 -2.17 -3.19
N ALA A 171 15.95 -2.60 -1.94
CA ALA A 171 15.58 -3.98 -1.63
C ALA A 171 14.24 -4.36 -2.28
N TRP A 172 13.27 -3.45 -2.26
CA TRP A 172 11.97 -3.65 -2.91
C TRP A 172 12.07 -3.73 -4.43
N LEU A 173 12.99 -3.00 -5.07
CA LEU A 173 13.27 -3.10 -6.50
C LEU A 173 13.96 -4.41 -6.91
N ASP A 174 14.55 -5.15 -5.96
CA ASP A 174 15.11 -6.48 -6.19
C ASP A 174 16.12 -6.49 -7.35
N GLY A 175 17.11 -5.60 -7.23
CA GLY A 175 18.21 -5.44 -8.18
C GLY A 175 17.87 -4.64 -9.45
N ALA A 176 16.60 -4.24 -9.65
CA ALA A 176 16.25 -3.34 -10.75
C ALA A 176 16.81 -1.92 -10.52
N PRO A 177 17.22 -1.20 -11.58
CA PRO A 177 17.67 0.17 -11.45
C PRO A 177 16.55 1.09 -10.94
N ARG A 178 16.91 2.13 -10.17
CA ARG A 178 15.93 3.11 -9.70
C ARG A 178 15.27 3.82 -10.89
N PRO A 179 13.93 3.84 -11.00
CA PRO A 179 13.25 4.55 -12.06
C PRO A 179 13.22 6.07 -11.79
N ASP A 180 12.93 6.85 -12.83
CA ASP A 180 12.59 8.27 -12.65
C ASP A 180 11.23 8.39 -11.95
N GLN A 181 11.28 8.71 -10.66
CA GLN A 181 10.10 8.89 -9.81
C GLN A 181 9.18 10.02 -10.30
N ARG A 182 9.75 11.11 -10.83
CA ARG A 182 8.95 12.23 -11.33
C ARG A 182 8.19 11.82 -12.59
N ALA A 183 8.80 11.03 -13.45
CA ALA A 183 8.14 10.48 -14.63
C ALA A 183 6.99 9.55 -14.23
N ILE A 184 7.17 8.64 -13.26
CA ILE A 184 6.10 7.77 -12.77
C ILE A 184 4.94 8.59 -12.19
N GLU A 185 5.25 9.57 -11.32
CA GLU A 185 4.24 10.41 -10.69
C GLU A 185 3.43 11.23 -11.70
N ALA A 186 4.07 11.76 -12.74
CA ALA A 186 3.40 12.51 -13.79
C ALA A 186 2.39 11.67 -14.59
N HIS A 187 2.58 10.35 -14.64
CA HIS A 187 1.71 9.43 -15.37
C HIS A 187 0.65 8.74 -14.49
N LEU A 188 0.52 9.12 -13.21
CA LEU A 188 -0.41 8.47 -12.27
C LEU A 188 -1.87 8.38 -12.77
N PRO A 189 -2.47 9.43 -13.36
CA PRO A 189 -3.82 9.32 -13.92
C PRO A 189 -3.91 8.27 -15.03
N GLY A 190 -2.93 8.22 -15.92
CA GLY A 190 -2.84 7.23 -17.00
C GLY A 190 -2.59 5.81 -16.49
N LEU A 191 -1.78 5.66 -15.43
CA LEU A 191 -1.54 4.37 -14.79
C LEU A 191 -2.80 3.81 -14.12
N LEU A 192 -3.61 4.65 -13.48
CA LEU A 192 -4.92 4.25 -12.93
C LEU A 192 -5.87 3.83 -14.04
N ARG A 193 -5.92 4.58 -15.14
CA ARG A 193 -6.75 4.23 -16.31
C ARG A 193 -6.30 2.91 -16.94
N LEU A 194 -4.99 2.72 -17.09
CA LEU A 194 -4.39 1.50 -17.61
C LEU A 194 -4.75 0.29 -16.74
N ARG A 195 -4.70 0.43 -15.41
CA ARG A 195 -5.12 -0.60 -14.46
C ARG A 195 -6.61 -0.93 -14.61
N GLY A 196 -7.48 0.07 -14.70
CA GLY A 196 -8.92 -0.14 -14.90
C GLY A 196 -9.24 -0.83 -16.24
N LEU A 197 -8.54 -0.47 -17.32
CA LEU A 197 -8.65 -1.16 -18.61
C LEU A 197 -8.17 -2.61 -18.54
N HIS A 198 -7.06 -2.87 -17.86
CA HIS A 198 -6.55 -4.23 -17.65
C HIS A 198 -7.57 -5.08 -16.89
N ARG A 199 -8.04 -4.58 -15.74
CA ARG A 199 -9.00 -5.27 -14.87
C ARG A 199 -10.33 -5.57 -15.56
N SER A 200 -10.78 -4.69 -16.45
CA SER A 200 -12.03 -4.89 -17.22
C SER A 200 -11.83 -5.70 -18.51
N GLY A 201 -10.61 -6.20 -18.80
CA GLY A 201 -10.31 -6.94 -20.03
C GLY A 201 -10.37 -6.09 -21.30
N ARG A 202 -10.24 -4.76 -21.17
CA ARG A 202 -10.40 -3.79 -22.26
C ARG A 202 -9.09 -3.25 -22.82
N LEU A 203 -7.95 -3.84 -22.44
CA LEU A 203 -6.68 -3.46 -23.03
C LEU A 203 -6.55 -3.93 -24.47
N ASP A 204 -6.16 -3.01 -25.36
CA ASP A 204 -5.85 -3.32 -26.74
C ASP A 204 -4.57 -4.16 -26.81
N HIS A 205 -4.71 -5.45 -27.11
CA HIS A 205 -3.60 -6.40 -27.18
C HIS A 205 -2.57 -6.02 -28.26
N ARG A 206 -2.97 -5.31 -29.33
CA ARG A 206 -2.04 -4.86 -30.37
C ARG A 206 -1.08 -3.80 -29.87
N ARG A 207 -1.50 -3.00 -28.88
CA ARG A 207 -0.71 -1.92 -28.29
C ARG A 207 -0.04 -2.32 -26.99
N ALA A 208 -0.70 -3.18 -26.19
CA ALA A 208 -0.26 -3.57 -24.86
C ALA A 208 0.27 -5.01 -24.76
N GLY A 209 0.52 -5.70 -25.89
CA GLY A 209 0.95 -7.11 -25.90
C GLY A 209 2.13 -7.41 -24.98
N ALA A 210 3.22 -6.63 -25.08
CA ALA A 210 4.39 -6.80 -24.21
C ALA A 210 4.08 -6.61 -22.71
N LEU A 211 3.11 -5.75 -22.36
CA LEU A 211 2.65 -5.61 -20.98
C LEU A 211 1.83 -6.81 -20.56
N LEU A 212 0.91 -7.29 -21.40
CA LEU A 212 0.06 -8.45 -21.10
C LEU A 212 0.88 -9.73 -20.94
N ASP A 213 1.88 -9.93 -21.80
CA ASP A 213 2.82 -11.06 -21.69
C ASP A 213 3.61 -11.01 -20.38
N MET A 214 4.03 -9.80 -19.96
CA MET A 214 4.74 -9.60 -18.69
C MET A 214 3.84 -9.83 -17.47
N LEU A 215 2.55 -9.52 -17.61
CA LEU A 215 1.57 -9.74 -16.55
C LEU A 215 1.26 -11.21 -16.38
N ASP A 216 1.25 -11.99 -17.47
CA ASP A 216 0.94 -13.43 -17.48
C ASP A 216 -0.38 -13.73 -16.72
N GLY A 217 -1.42 -12.94 -17.02
CA GLY A 217 -2.71 -12.98 -16.32
C GLY A 217 -2.72 -12.37 -14.91
N GLY A 218 -1.58 -11.91 -14.41
CA GLY A 218 -1.42 -11.18 -13.16
C GLY A 218 -1.84 -9.71 -13.23
N GLN A 219 -1.66 -8.97 -12.14
CA GLN A 219 -2.09 -7.56 -12.05
C GLN A 219 -1.00 -6.56 -12.37
N LEU A 220 -1.43 -5.39 -12.84
CA LEU A 220 -0.59 -4.20 -12.93
C LEU A 220 -0.29 -3.66 -11.52
N THR A 221 0.78 -4.18 -10.92
CA THR A 221 1.26 -3.76 -9.61
C THR A 221 2.24 -2.59 -9.70
N THR A 222 2.32 -1.81 -8.63
CA THR A 222 3.30 -0.73 -8.43
C THR A 222 4.73 -1.21 -8.66
N ARG A 223 5.05 -2.42 -8.20
CA ARG A 223 6.39 -3.00 -8.32
C ARG A 223 6.76 -3.25 -9.78
N LEU A 224 5.83 -3.76 -10.58
CA LEU A 224 6.02 -3.95 -12.01
C LEU A 224 6.24 -2.60 -12.72
N ILE A 225 5.42 -1.59 -12.41
CA ILE A 225 5.56 -0.23 -12.95
C ILE A 225 6.97 0.32 -12.68
N HIS A 226 7.49 0.15 -11.46
CA HIS A 226 8.80 0.66 -11.08
C HIS A 226 9.97 -0.15 -11.65
N ARG A 227 9.82 -1.46 -11.83
CA ARG A 227 10.86 -2.32 -12.46
C ARG A 227 10.90 -2.15 -13.98
N PHE A 228 9.77 -1.85 -14.62
CA PHE A 228 9.66 -1.79 -16.08
C PHE A 228 9.00 -0.50 -16.61
N PRO A 229 9.45 0.70 -16.18
CA PRO A 229 8.80 1.96 -16.53
C PRO A 229 8.80 2.22 -18.04
N ARG A 230 9.83 1.76 -18.77
CA ARG A 230 9.92 1.93 -20.23
C ARG A 230 8.85 1.18 -21.01
N VAL A 231 8.29 0.12 -20.44
CA VAL A 231 7.18 -0.63 -21.04
C VAL A 231 5.85 0.00 -20.64
N VAL A 232 5.70 0.38 -19.38
CA VAL A 232 4.41 0.82 -18.84
C VAL A 232 4.10 2.30 -19.13
N LEU A 233 5.07 3.21 -18.95
CA LEU A 233 4.82 4.65 -19.03
C LEU A 233 4.33 5.11 -20.42
N PRO A 234 4.83 4.59 -21.56
CA PRO A 234 4.27 4.94 -22.87
C PRO A 234 2.79 4.56 -23.01
N LEU A 235 2.37 3.43 -22.42
CA LEU A 235 0.97 3.00 -22.41
C LEU A 235 0.11 3.89 -21.52
N ALA A 236 0.63 4.28 -20.35
CA ALA A 236 -0.03 5.22 -19.46
C ALA A 236 -0.19 6.62 -20.08
N ALA A 237 0.79 7.09 -20.85
CA ALA A 237 0.73 8.36 -21.56
C ALA A 237 -0.35 8.39 -22.66
N ALA A 238 -0.63 7.22 -23.25
CA ALA A 238 -1.62 7.05 -24.30
C ALA A 238 -3.02 6.62 -23.78
N ALA A 239 -3.15 6.39 -22.47
CA ALA A 239 -4.29 5.71 -21.86
C ALA A 239 -5.57 6.53 -21.89
#